data_AF-A0A942HGF4-F1
#
_entry.id   AF-A0A942HGF4-F1
#
_cell.length_a   1.000
_cell.length_b   1.000
_cell.length_c   1.000
_cell.angle_alpha   90.00
_cell.angle_beta   90.00
_cell.angle_gamma   90.00
#
_symmetry.space_group_name_H-M   'P 1'
#
loop_
_entity.id
_entity.type
_entity.pdbx_description
1 polymer ?
#
loop_
_entity_poly.entity_id
_entity_poly.type
_entity_poly.pdbx_seq_one_letter_code
_entity_poly.pdbx_strand_id
1 'polypeptide(L)' 'MKAAELRDLGAEELGNKERELNDQLFRMRIQKSMGQLEAPEQIRTVRRDLARVKTVLRQKQAK' A
#
# COMPACT_ATOMS: atom_id res chain seq x y z
N MET A 1 6.42 3.69 3.99
CA MET A 1 5.66 4.61 4.87
C MET A 1 5.93 4.34 6.34
N LYS A 2 5.90 5.36 7.22
CA LYS A 2 5.93 5.15 8.69
C LYS A 2 4.51 4.91 9.21
N ALA A 3 4.35 3.98 10.13
CA ALA A 3 3.04 3.61 10.69
C ALA A 3 2.38 4.74 11.50
N ALA A 4 3.16 5.71 11.98
CA ALA A 4 2.67 6.88 12.71
C ALA A 4 1.80 7.77 11.81
N GLU A 5 2.28 8.12 10.62
CA GLU A 5 1.56 8.96 9.65
C GLU A 5 0.24 8.32 9.17
N LEU A 6 0.19 6.98 9.15
CA LEU A 6 -1.01 6.24 8.80
C LEU A 6 -2.07 6.24 9.92
N ARG A 7 -1.69 6.41 11.18
CA ARG A 7 -2.64 6.48 12.30
C ARG A 7 -3.34 7.84 12.37
N ASP A 8 -2.66 8.90 11.96
CA ASP A 8 -3.19 10.26 11.96
C ASP A 8 -4.20 10.51 10.82
N LEU A 9 -4.08 9.77 9.71
CA LEU A 9 -5.01 9.84 8.56
C LEU A 9 -6.40 9.28 8.87
N GLY A 10 -7.46 9.90 8.33
CA GLY A 10 -8.84 9.45 8.50
C GLY A 10 -9.11 8.04 7.92
N ALA A 11 -10.16 7.36 8.38
CA ALA A 11 -10.51 6.02 7.87
C ALA A 11 -10.80 6.02 6.36
N GLU A 12 -11.41 7.09 5.85
CA GLU A 12 -11.66 7.29 4.42
C GLU A 12 -10.37 7.53 3.63
N GLU A 13 -9.46 8.36 4.15
CA GLU A 13 -8.17 8.62 3.52
C GLU A 13 -7.31 7.35 3.45
N LEU A 14 -7.36 6.51 4.49
CA LEU A 14 -6.70 5.20 4.48
C LEU A 14 -7.29 4.28 3.40
N GLY A 15 -8.61 4.29 3.21
CA GLY A 15 -9.27 3.53 2.14
C GLY A 15 -8.86 4.01 0.74
N ASN A 16 -8.75 5.33 0.54
CA ASN A 16 -8.26 5.89 -0.72
C ASN A 16 -6.80 5.51 -0.97
N LYS A 17 -5.95 5.57 0.05
CA LYS A 17 -4.53 5.18 -0.02
C LYS A 17 -4.36 3.69 -0.30
N GLU A 18 -5.24 2.84 0.23
CA GLU A 18 -5.26 1.41 -0.07
C GLU A 18 -5.49 1.16 -1.57
N ARG A 19 -6.47 1.85 -2.17
CA ARG A 19 -6.78 1.73 -3.60
C ARG A 19 -5.60 2.18 -4.45
N GLU A 20 -5.03 3.34 -4.13
CA GLU A 20 -3.87 3.89 -4.86
C GLU A 20 -2.66 2.93 -4.81
N LEU A 21 -2.33 2.39 -3.64
CA LEU A 21 -1.24 1.42 -3.48
C LEU A 21 -1.51 0.11 -4.23
N ASN A 22 -2.77 -0.31 -4.33
CA ASN A 22 -3.15 -1.51 -5.06
C ASN A 22 -3.00 -1.32 -6.59
N ASP A 23 -3.43 -0.16 -7.10
CA ASP A 23 -3.24 0.20 -8.51
C ASP A 23 -1.76 0.32 -8.87
N GLN A 24 -0.95 0.90 -7.97
CA GLN A 24 0.49 0.98 -8.15
C GLN A 24 1.12 -0.42 -8.17
N LEU A 25 0.69 -1.32 -7.28
CA LEU A 25 1.13 -2.72 -7.27
C LEU A 25 0.73 -3.45 -8.57
N PHE A 26 -0.45 -3.16 -9.11
CA PHE A 26 -0.93 -3.74 -10.36
C PHE A 26 -0.07 -3.29 -11.55
N ARG A 27 0.21 -1.98 -11.65
CA ARG A 27 1.13 -1.43 -12.65
C ARG A 27 2.52 -2.06 -12.55
N MET A 28 3.07 -2.18 -11.33
CA MET A 28 4.36 -2.82 -11.11
C MET A 28 4.35 -4.32 -11.46
N ARG A 29 3.25 -5.04 -11.25
CA ARG A 29 3.12 -6.44 -11.67
C ARG A 29 3.12 -6.58 -13.20
N ILE A 30 2.45 -5.66 -13.89
CA ILE A 30 2.47 -5.62 -15.36
C ILE A 30 3.89 -5.29 -15.85
N GLN A 31 4.55 -4.28 -15.30
CA GLN A 31 5.94 -3.96 -15.63
C GLN A 31 6.89 -5.14 -15.37
N LYS A 32 6.65 -5.89 -14.28
CA LYS A 32 7.35 -7.16 -14.00
C LYS A 32 7.10 -8.21 -15.08
N SER A 33 5.85 -8.38 -15.49
CA SER A 33 5.49 -9.32 -16.56
C SER A 33 6.07 -8.92 -17.91
N MET A 34 6.23 -7.61 -18.17
CA MET A 34 6.85 -7.07 -19.38
C MET A 34 8.39 -7.11 -19.35
N GLY A 35 9.01 -7.59 -18.26
CA GLY A 35 10.47 -7.73 -18.15
C GLY A 35 11.24 -6.42 -17.99
N GLN A 36 10.58 -5.27 -17.87
CA GLN A 36 11.19 -3.94 -17.69
C GLN A 36 11.25 -3.50 -16.22
N LEU A 37 11.25 -4.43 -15.28
CA LEU A 37 11.21 -4.07 -13.87
C LEU A 37 12.59 -3.70 -13.35
N GLU A 38 12.92 -2.41 -13.39
CA GLU A 38 14.19 -1.86 -12.92
C GLU A 38 14.38 -2.03 -11.40
N ALA A 39 13.30 -2.13 -10.61
CA ALA A 39 13.37 -2.20 -9.15
C ALA A 39 12.42 -3.23 -8.50
N PRO A 40 12.81 -4.53 -8.43
CA PRO A 40 12.04 -5.58 -7.76
C PRO A 40 11.79 -5.34 -6.26
N GLU A 41 12.72 -4.64 -5.62
CA GLU A 41 12.67 -4.21 -4.21
C GLU A 41 11.43 -3.34 -3.91
N GLN A 42 11.02 -2.50 -4.87
CA GLN A 42 9.86 -1.62 -4.69
C GLN A 42 8.56 -2.40 -4.54
N ILE A 43 8.41 -3.53 -5.25
CA ILE A 43 7.22 -4.39 -5.11
C ILE A 43 7.09 -4.91 -3.67
N ARG A 44 8.21 -5.28 -3.03
CA ARG A 44 8.18 -5.74 -1.62
C ARG A 44 7.82 -4.60 -0.68
N THR A 45 8.32 -3.40 -0.95
CA THR A 45 8.06 -2.19 -0.16
C THR A 45 6.59 -1.78 -0.25
N VAL A 46 6.03 -1.65 -1.45
CA VAL A 46 4.61 -1.31 -1.69
C VAL A 46 3.69 -2.34 -1.05
N ARG A 47 4.02 -3.63 -1.13
CA ARG A 47 3.24 -4.70 -0.48
C ARG A 47 3.23 -4.58 1.05
N ARG A 48 4.38 -4.23 1.66
CA ARG A 48 4.46 -3.99 3.11
C ARG A 48 3.67 -2.75 3.50
N ASP A 49 3.74 -1.68 2.71
CA ASP A 49 2.98 -0.47 2.99
C ASP A 49 1.47 -0.70 2.88
N LEU A 50 1.00 -1.47 1.88
CA LEU A 50 -0.41 -1.89 1.78
C LEU A 50 -0.85 -2.70 3.01
N ALA A 51 -0.01 -3.62 3.49
CA ALA A 51 -0.31 -4.41 4.68
C ALA A 51 -0.42 -3.52 5.94
N ARG A 52 0.43 -2.50 6.06
CA ARG A 52 0.37 -1.52 7.17
C ARG A 52 -0.93 -0.72 7.14
N VAL A 53 -1.33 -0.21 5.96
CA VAL A 53 -2.60 0.52 5.78
C VAL A 53 -3.79 -0.34 6.20
N LYS A 54 -3.88 -1.58 5.70
CA LYS A 54 -4.94 -2.54 6.08
C LYS A 54 -4.97 -2.82 7.57
N THR A 55 -3.80 -2.95 8.19
CA THR A 55 -3.69 -3.19 9.64
C THR A 55 -4.24 -2.01 10.43
N VAL A 56 -3.88 -0.77 10.06
CA VAL A 56 -4.38 0.44 10.73
C VAL A 56 -5.88 0.62 10.51
N LEU A 57 -6.39 0.37 9.30
CA LEU A 57 -7.84 0.36 9.01
C LEU A 57 -8.59 -0.59 9.93
N ARG A 58 -8.09 -1.82 10.08
CA ARG A 58 -8.68 -2.82 10.98
C ARG A 58 -8.58 -2.42 12.45
N GLN A 59 -7.49 -1.79 12.87
CA GLN A 59 -7.35 -1.23 14.22
C GLN A 59 -8.34 -0.10 14.50
N LYS A 60 -8.65 0.73 13.50
CA LYS A 60 -9.67 1.79 13.62
C LYS A 60 -11.10 1.27 13.62
N GLN A 61 -11.39 0.21 12.86
CA GLN A 61 -12.71 -0.43 12.84
C GLN A 61 -13.00 -1.27 14.10
N ALA A 62 -11.96 -1.81 14.75
CA ALA A 62 -12.10 -2.62 15.95
C ALA A 62 -12.21 -1.78 17.24
N LYS A 63 -12.22 -0.45 17.13
CA LYS A 63 -12.38 0.50 18.24
C LYS A 63 -13.77 1.12 18.18
#